data_AF-A0A514Z6D4-F1
#
_entry.id   AF-A0A514Z6D4-F1
#
_cell.length_a   1.000
_cell.length_b   1.000
_cell.length_c   1.000
_cell.angle_alpha   90.00
_cell.angle_beta   90.00
_cell.angle_gamma   90.00
#
_symmetry.space_group_name_H-M   'P 1'
#
loop_
_entity.id
_entity.type
_entity.pdbx_description
1 polymer ?
#
loop_
_entity_poly.entity_id
_entity_poly.type
_entity_poly.pdbx_seq_one_letter_code
_entity_poly.pdbx_strand_id
1 'polypeptide(L)'
;MIKVAKQVSLNRMTPKELKLLRKKNKWTLRDFSGKVGVSKSLLSAMEKGERIITAKTSDQIREALGLVLETRTDEELRAHLDYLKLTLFETTAEIVMEKVVGIEKKYFHVEHLKRHHYDRVYRCGAIQVYEADKLEQGILLEMSGQGLREFEEFLAESDFELNDWLILATDSEFFRNAGWYSRFNCTRLDIALDEMLRKTGNYDLRDILWRNAQKTEVPLIRSPLRSNGNIEDLRFSDEEPEEEIFQPDYLKQDETLVSLAQKDWRNDIIHKIQQQENHTKNRSLGLSIKFGSRGSAFFARFYEKAKERSKKERITLEEALLNDPVVNRYEMELKDKYAMYAFNQLAQGELLHQIGISILLSRIEILEEIELSNGKKAYQYHKPFYDVFGDYTKVRINGKTNKSKLDEKIRWIENQVIGTLAMIREVFGAEWTQNWLNKLMNEVVFTEQQRADISMEKLRVTKHDNGYYEKFKQQFIREKFDKYKNQEIDKTEKLYEIRIKNNPLKAVIYINHQGEWDTNIPEGMSKLEIQRLGDLKGVDFFDSELFSVREVK
;
A
#
# COMPACT_ATOMS: atom_id res chain seq x y z
N MET A 1 14.28 -6.14 -29.04
CA MET A 1 13.46 -4.92 -28.85
C MET A 1 12.82 -4.99 -27.47
N ILE A 2 13.17 -4.03 -26.61
CA ILE A 2 12.86 -3.99 -25.18
C ILE A 2 11.35 -3.74 -24.98
N LYS A 3 10.64 -4.68 -24.38
CA LYS A 3 9.28 -4.46 -23.86
C LYS A 3 9.40 -3.67 -22.55
N VAL A 4 9.24 -2.35 -22.64
CA VAL A 4 9.10 -1.49 -21.47
C VAL A 4 7.70 -1.73 -20.88
N ALA A 5 7.65 -2.39 -19.72
CA ALA A 5 6.47 -2.45 -18.88
C ALA A 5 6.10 -1.02 -18.46
N LYS A 6 5.02 -0.47 -19.03
CA LYS A 6 4.41 0.74 -18.51
C LYS A 6 3.50 0.35 -17.35
N GLN A 7 3.87 0.82 -16.16
CA GLN A 7 2.93 1.07 -15.06
C GLN A 7 1.65 1.70 -15.62
N VAL A 8 0.50 1.12 -15.31
CA VAL A 8 -0.78 1.81 -15.43
C VAL A 8 -1.45 1.75 -14.05
N SER A 9 -1.58 2.93 -13.47
CA SER A 9 -2.55 3.25 -12.43
C SER A 9 -3.93 2.78 -12.86
N LEU A 10 -4.58 1.93 -12.05
CA LEU A 10 -6.00 1.61 -12.13
C LEU A 10 -6.89 2.81 -11.75
N ASN A 11 -6.59 4.00 -12.28
CA ASN A 11 -7.52 5.12 -12.29
C ASN A 11 -8.60 4.82 -13.34
N ARG A 12 -9.87 5.14 -13.03
CA ARG A 12 -10.99 5.10 -13.99
C ARG A 12 -10.58 5.80 -15.29
N MET A 13 -10.89 5.18 -16.43
CA MET A 13 -10.65 5.81 -17.73
C MET A 13 -11.50 7.07 -17.82
N THR A 14 -10.86 8.25 -17.79
CA THR A 14 -11.54 9.54 -17.91
C THR A 14 -12.03 9.78 -19.34
N PRO A 15 -13.02 10.67 -19.56
CA PRO A 15 -13.41 11.11 -20.92
C PRO A 15 -12.21 11.56 -21.76
N LYS A 16 -11.25 12.23 -21.12
CA LYS A 16 -10.00 12.69 -21.77
C LYS A 16 -9.11 11.52 -22.15
N GLU A 17 -8.93 10.53 -21.29
CA GLU A 17 -8.13 9.33 -21.58
C GLU A 17 -8.78 8.45 -22.63
N LEU A 18 -10.10 8.24 -22.59
CA LEU A 18 -10.85 7.51 -23.61
C LEU A 18 -10.65 8.15 -25.00
N LYS A 19 -10.84 9.47 -25.06
CA LYS A 19 -10.63 10.26 -26.28
C LYS A 19 -9.18 10.22 -26.75
N LEU A 20 -8.23 10.33 -25.82
CA LEU A 20 -6.80 10.26 -26.09
C LEU A 20 -6.41 8.88 -26.63
N LEU A 21 -6.95 7.81 -26.06
CA LEU A 21 -6.71 6.42 -26.46
C LEU A 21 -7.17 6.17 -27.89
N ARG A 22 -8.39 6.62 -28.24
CA ARG A 22 -8.88 6.55 -29.62
C ARG A 22 -8.01 7.35 -30.58
N LYS A 23 -7.67 8.60 -30.22
CA LYS A 23 -6.88 9.50 -31.07
C LYS A 23 -5.44 9.01 -31.28
N LYS A 24 -4.81 8.48 -30.24
CA LYS A 24 -3.45 7.92 -30.30
C LYS A 24 -3.37 6.71 -31.24
N ASN A 25 -4.40 5.87 -31.25
CA ASN A 25 -4.51 4.74 -32.16
C ASN A 25 -5.04 5.10 -33.56
N LYS A 26 -5.29 6.40 -33.83
CA LYS A 26 -5.82 6.94 -35.10
C LYS A 26 -7.16 6.30 -35.52
N TRP A 27 -8.01 5.91 -34.56
CA TRP A 27 -9.31 5.31 -34.86
C TRP A 27 -10.42 6.35 -34.97
N THR A 28 -11.35 6.13 -35.91
CA THR A 28 -12.64 6.84 -35.89
C THR A 28 -13.51 6.31 -34.75
N LEU A 29 -14.58 7.01 -34.38
CA LEU A 29 -15.53 6.47 -33.38
C LEU A 29 -16.22 5.18 -33.85
N ARG A 30 -16.36 4.97 -35.17
CA ARG A 30 -16.90 3.73 -35.73
C ARG A 30 -15.90 2.58 -35.58
N ASP A 31 -14.63 2.83 -35.89
CA ASP A 31 -13.57 1.83 -35.73
C ASP A 31 -13.35 1.49 -34.25
N PHE A 32 -13.42 2.51 -33.39
CA PHE A 32 -13.27 2.32 -31.96
C PHE A 32 -14.42 1.49 -31.39
N SER A 33 -15.66 1.82 -31.77
CA SER A 33 -16.86 1.04 -31.44
C SER A 33 -16.74 -0.43 -31.83
N GLY A 34 -16.33 -0.70 -33.08
CA GLY A 34 -16.14 -2.07 -33.56
C GLY A 34 -15.03 -2.84 -32.84
N LYS A 35 -14.02 -2.14 -32.32
CA LYS A 35 -12.89 -2.75 -31.59
C LYS A 35 -13.20 -3.08 -30.15
N VAL A 36 -13.99 -2.26 -29.46
CA VAL A 36 -14.24 -2.40 -28.02
C VAL A 36 -15.62 -2.94 -27.67
N GLY A 37 -16.50 -3.11 -28.66
CA GLY A 37 -17.86 -3.63 -28.45
C GLY A 37 -18.79 -2.64 -27.73
N VAL A 38 -18.45 -1.35 -27.70
CA VAL A 38 -19.29 -0.28 -27.13
C VAL A 38 -19.88 0.55 -28.27
N SER A 39 -21.15 0.92 -28.20
CA SER A 39 -21.82 1.64 -29.30
C SER A 39 -21.18 3.00 -29.59
N LYS A 40 -21.15 3.40 -30.86
CA LYS A 40 -20.59 4.69 -31.30
C LYS A 40 -21.21 5.89 -30.58
N SER A 41 -22.52 5.86 -30.35
CA SER A 41 -23.25 6.92 -29.65
C SER A 41 -22.82 7.01 -28.19
N LEU A 42 -22.69 5.87 -27.51
CA LEU A 42 -22.25 5.78 -26.12
C LEU A 42 -20.81 6.26 -25.96
N LEU A 43 -19.88 5.79 -26.82
CA LEU A 43 -18.49 6.28 -26.84
C LEU A 43 -18.41 7.79 -27.09
N SER A 44 -19.25 8.33 -27.98
CA SER A 44 -19.29 9.76 -28.23
C SER A 44 -19.78 10.57 -27.03
N ALA A 45 -20.80 10.09 -26.32
CA ALA A 45 -21.30 10.75 -25.10
C ALA A 45 -20.25 10.68 -23.98
N MET A 46 -19.59 9.53 -23.82
CA MET A 46 -18.50 9.33 -22.86
C MET A 46 -17.30 10.24 -23.13
N GLU A 47 -16.84 10.38 -24.38
CA GLU A 47 -15.71 11.25 -24.73
C GLU A 47 -15.99 12.75 -24.52
N LYS A 48 -17.26 13.14 -24.49
CA LYS A 48 -17.69 14.51 -24.21
C LYS A 48 -17.96 14.76 -22.71
N GLY A 49 -17.98 13.70 -21.90
CA GLY A 49 -18.37 13.77 -20.49
C GLY A 49 -19.89 13.87 -20.27
N GLU A 50 -20.70 13.66 -21.31
CA GLU A 50 -22.17 13.64 -21.23
C GLU A 50 -22.69 12.32 -20.62
N ARG A 51 -21.85 11.28 -20.58
CA ARG A 51 -22.15 9.99 -19.94
C ARG A 51 -20.93 9.45 -19.21
N ILE A 52 -21.14 8.93 -18.00
CA ILE A 52 -20.09 8.34 -17.17
C ILE A 52 -19.58 7.04 -17.81
N ILE A 53 -18.28 6.81 -17.71
CA ILE A 53 -17.63 5.55 -18.08
C ILE A 53 -17.67 4.65 -16.86
N THR A 54 -18.51 3.60 -16.89
CA THR A 54 -18.61 2.61 -15.79
C THR A 54 -17.35 1.76 -15.70
N ALA A 55 -17.13 1.11 -14.55
CA ALA A 55 -16.01 0.17 -14.39
C ALA A 55 -16.10 -0.97 -15.42
N LYS A 56 -17.25 -1.64 -15.52
CA LYS A 56 -17.57 -2.62 -16.58
C LYS A 56 -17.23 -2.16 -17.99
N THR A 57 -17.63 -0.93 -18.38
CA THR A 57 -17.34 -0.41 -19.72
C THR A 57 -15.85 -0.12 -19.89
N SER A 58 -15.21 0.44 -18.86
CA SER A 58 -13.77 0.69 -18.84
C SER A 58 -12.97 -0.60 -18.98
N ASP A 59 -13.40 -1.67 -18.32
CA ASP A 59 -12.73 -2.97 -18.35
C ASP A 59 -12.99 -3.71 -19.66
N GLN A 60 -14.22 -3.67 -20.18
CA GLN A 60 -14.52 -4.13 -21.54
C GLN A 60 -13.64 -3.43 -22.58
N ILE A 61 -13.47 -2.11 -22.46
CA ILE A 61 -12.58 -1.34 -23.35
C ILE A 61 -11.13 -1.78 -23.17
N ARG A 62 -10.64 -1.95 -21.94
CA ARG A 62 -9.25 -2.39 -21.70
C ARG A 62 -8.99 -3.80 -22.21
N GLU A 63 -9.90 -4.72 -21.95
CA GLU A 63 -9.84 -6.12 -22.37
C GLU A 63 -9.80 -6.24 -23.88
N ALA A 64 -10.76 -5.60 -24.57
CA ALA A 64 -10.84 -5.62 -26.03
C ALA A 64 -9.61 -4.99 -26.72
N LEU A 65 -8.84 -4.17 -25.99
CA LEU A 65 -7.63 -3.54 -26.48
C LEU A 65 -6.35 -4.29 -26.10
N GLY A 66 -6.47 -5.45 -25.45
CA GLY A 66 -5.31 -6.19 -24.92
C GLY A 66 -4.52 -5.40 -23.89
N LEU A 67 -5.17 -4.43 -23.23
CA LEU A 67 -4.63 -3.67 -22.11
C LEU A 67 -4.87 -4.38 -20.78
N VAL A 68 -5.19 -5.68 -20.84
CA VAL A 68 -5.16 -6.61 -19.71
C VAL A 68 -3.71 -6.67 -19.23
N LEU A 69 -3.39 -5.77 -18.30
CA LEU A 69 -2.39 -6.07 -17.31
C LEU A 69 -2.91 -7.29 -16.56
N GLU A 70 -2.04 -8.28 -16.33
CA GLU A 70 -2.30 -9.35 -15.37
C GLU A 70 -3.01 -8.72 -14.17
N THR A 71 -4.29 -9.04 -14.00
CA THR A 71 -4.90 -8.94 -12.69
C THR A 71 -3.97 -9.78 -11.83
N ARG A 72 -3.19 -9.13 -10.96
CA ARG A 72 -2.78 -9.82 -9.75
C ARG A 72 -4.10 -10.31 -9.17
N THR A 73 -4.25 -11.62 -9.17
CA THR A 73 -5.52 -12.29 -9.04
C THR A 73 -6.23 -11.78 -7.79
N ASP A 74 -7.53 -11.52 -7.90
CA ASP A 74 -8.47 -11.46 -6.78
C ASP A 74 -8.49 -12.77 -5.95
N GLU A 75 -7.53 -13.69 -6.13
CA GLU A 75 -7.48 -15.01 -5.52
C GLU A 75 -6.87 -15.02 -4.11
N GLU A 76 -6.18 -13.96 -3.66
CA GLU A 76 -5.45 -13.98 -2.37
C GLU A 76 -5.93 -12.97 -1.32
N LEU A 77 -6.45 -11.81 -1.73
CA LEU A 77 -6.98 -10.78 -0.83
C LEU A 77 -8.15 -10.01 -1.47
N ARG A 78 -9.36 -10.15 -0.93
CA ARG A 78 -10.59 -9.48 -1.43
C ARG A 78 -10.97 -8.31 -0.53
N ALA A 79 -11.18 -7.12 -1.09
CA ALA A 79 -11.68 -5.96 -0.32
C ALA A 79 -13.15 -5.67 -0.63
N HIS A 80 -13.95 -5.38 0.39
CA HIS A 80 -15.35 -4.98 0.24
C HIS A 80 -15.76 -4.02 1.36
N LEU A 81 -16.84 -3.28 1.11
CA LEU A 81 -17.48 -2.47 2.15
C LEU A 81 -18.33 -3.40 3.02
N ASP A 82 -18.23 -3.25 4.34
CA ASP A 82 -18.96 -4.08 5.31
C ASP A 82 -19.98 -3.26 6.13
N TYR A 83 -19.98 -1.94 5.96
CA TYR A 83 -20.96 -1.03 6.58
C TYR A 83 -20.87 0.38 5.98
N LEU A 84 -22.01 1.07 5.85
CA LEU A 84 -22.07 2.47 5.40
C LEU A 84 -23.13 3.26 6.17
N LYS A 85 -22.77 4.46 6.63
CA LYS A 85 -23.69 5.51 7.10
C LYS A 85 -23.43 6.82 6.39
N LEU A 86 -24.44 7.27 5.66
CA LEU A 86 -24.43 8.52 4.90
C LEU A 86 -25.58 9.41 5.34
N THR A 87 -25.29 10.59 5.86
CA THR A 87 -26.30 11.60 6.19
C THR A 87 -26.39 12.62 5.04
N LEU A 88 -27.59 12.81 4.50
CA LEU A 88 -27.91 13.71 3.41
C LEU A 88 -28.74 14.87 3.94
N PHE A 89 -28.40 16.11 3.56
CA PHE A 89 -29.02 17.31 4.12
C PHE A 89 -29.92 18.02 3.11
N GLU A 90 -30.91 18.75 3.61
CA GLU A 90 -31.87 19.52 2.81
C GLU A 90 -32.60 18.64 1.78
N THR A 91 -33.06 17.47 2.24
CA THR A 91 -33.73 16.45 1.43
C THR A 91 -34.83 15.76 2.26
N THR A 92 -35.62 14.90 1.62
CA THR A 92 -36.66 14.09 2.27
C THR A 92 -36.33 12.61 2.18
N ALA A 93 -36.88 11.78 3.08
CA ALA A 93 -36.68 10.34 3.01
C ALA A 93 -37.12 9.76 1.65
N GLU A 94 -38.19 10.30 1.06
CA GLU A 94 -38.69 9.90 -0.26
C GLU A 94 -37.69 10.16 -1.38
N ILE A 95 -37.07 11.33 -1.42
CA ILE A 95 -36.02 11.63 -2.40
C ILE A 95 -34.82 10.69 -2.20
N VAL A 96 -34.41 10.43 -0.94
CA VAL A 96 -33.31 9.51 -0.67
C VAL A 96 -33.63 8.10 -1.14
N MET A 97 -34.82 7.57 -0.86
CA MET A 97 -35.22 6.24 -1.32
C MET A 97 -35.28 6.16 -2.84
N GLU A 98 -35.98 7.09 -3.49
CA GLU A 98 -36.31 6.94 -4.91
C GLU A 98 -35.25 7.50 -5.87
N LYS A 99 -34.45 8.49 -5.44
CA LYS A 99 -33.47 9.17 -6.30
C LYS A 99 -32.04 8.85 -5.93
N VAL A 100 -31.74 8.65 -4.64
CA VAL A 100 -30.38 8.31 -4.21
C VAL A 100 -30.19 6.79 -4.20
N VAL A 101 -31.06 6.04 -3.53
CA VAL A 101 -31.00 4.56 -3.51
C VAL A 101 -31.59 3.97 -4.80
N GLY A 102 -32.61 4.61 -5.37
CA GLY A 102 -33.24 4.17 -6.62
C GLY A 102 -34.33 3.11 -6.45
N ILE A 103 -34.85 2.93 -5.22
CA ILE A 103 -35.91 1.97 -4.90
C ILE A 103 -37.20 2.74 -4.61
N GLU A 104 -38.30 2.36 -5.24
CA GLU A 104 -39.60 3.00 -5.03
C GLU A 104 -40.04 2.90 -3.55
N LYS A 105 -40.58 3.99 -3.00
CA LYS A 105 -40.99 4.07 -1.58
C LYS A 105 -41.94 2.95 -1.15
N LYS A 106 -42.76 2.43 -2.06
CA LYS A 106 -43.72 1.33 -1.78
C LYS A 106 -43.06 0.03 -1.30
N TYR A 107 -41.78 -0.17 -1.59
CA TYR A 107 -41.00 -1.33 -1.13
C TYR A 107 -40.40 -1.14 0.27
N PHE A 108 -40.54 0.06 0.85
CA PHE A 108 -40.06 0.33 2.20
C PHE A 108 -41.18 0.22 3.24
N HIS A 109 -40.90 -0.51 4.32
CA HIS A 109 -41.74 -0.56 5.51
C HIS A 109 -41.36 0.55 6.48
N VAL A 110 -42.34 1.30 6.98
CA VAL A 110 -42.11 2.39 7.94
C VAL A 110 -42.33 1.93 9.38
N GLU A 111 -41.42 2.30 10.26
CA GLU A 111 -41.50 2.07 11.70
C GLU A 111 -41.26 3.38 12.46
N HIS A 112 -42.04 3.62 13.50
CA HIS A 112 -41.86 4.74 14.42
C HIS A 112 -40.95 4.31 15.57
N LEU A 113 -39.63 4.46 15.38
CA LEU A 113 -38.60 4.05 16.33
C LEU A 113 -37.68 5.23 16.66
N LYS A 114 -37.49 5.50 17.95
CA LYS A 114 -36.49 6.46 18.45
C LYS A 114 -35.09 5.83 18.49
N ARG A 115 -34.48 5.64 17.33
CA ARG A 115 -33.10 5.15 17.20
C ARG A 115 -32.23 6.24 16.59
N HIS A 116 -30.99 6.39 17.07
CA HIS A 116 -30.07 7.45 16.63
C HIS A 116 -30.62 8.89 16.77
N HIS A 117 -31.62 9.10 17.63
CA HIS A 117 -32.38 10.35 17.76
C HIS A 117 -33.18 10.74 16.51
N TYR A 118 -33.53 9.77 15.65
CA TYR A 118 -34.49 9.93 14.56
C TYR A 118 -35.86 9.42 15.01
N ASP A 119 -36.93 9.91 14.38
CA ASP A 119 -38.31 9.65 14.80
C ASP A 119 -38.97 8.53 13.96
N ARG A 120 -38.50 8.36 12.72
CA ARG A 120 -38.99 7.37 11.75
C ARG A 120 -37.83 6.64 11.09
N VAL A 121 -38.05 5.37 10.75
CA VAL A 121 -37.15 4.59 9.88
C VAL A 121 -37.96 3.89 8.79
N TYR A 122 -37.46 3.96 7.56
CA TYR A 122 -37.94 3.24 6.39
C TYR A 122 -36.97 2.09 6.10
N ARG A 123 -37.48 0.86 6.00
CA ARG A 123 -36.68 -0.37 5.82
C ARG A 123 -37.04 -1.08 4.52
N CYS A 124 -36.04 -1.37 3.69
CA CYS A 124 -36.13 -2.31 2.57
C CYS A 124 -35.02 -3.35 2.76
N GLY A 125 -35.38 -4.54 3.25
CA GLY A 125 -34.39 -5.52 3.70
C GLY A 125 -33.48 -4.93 4.80
N ALA A 126 -32.17 -5.01 4.60
CA ALA A 126 -31.17 -4.44 5.49
C ALA A 126 -30.77 -2.98 5.15
N ILE A 127 -31.38 -2.37 4.12
CA ILE A 127 -31.24 -0.94 3.77
C ILE A 127 -32.21 -0.12 4.62
N GLN A 128 -31.68 0.90 5.33
CA GLN A 128 -32.45 1.70 6.28
C GLN A 128 -32.30 3.19 6.00
N VAL A 129 -33.42 3.92 5.95
CA VAL A 129 -33.45 5.38 5.80
C VAL A 129 -34.13 5.98 7.01
N TYR A 130 -33.41 6.78 7.79
CA TYR A 130 -33.89 7.41 9.01
C TYR A 130 -34.26 8.87 8.76
N GLU A 131 -35.38 9.30 9.33
CA GLU A 131 -35.91 10.66 9.24
C GLU A 131 -36.26 11.17 10.64
N ALA A 132 -35.80 12.39 10.93
CA ALA A 132 -36.11 13.11 12.17
C ALA A 132 -37.07 14.26 11.83
N ASP A 133 -37.90 14.65 12.78
CA ASP A 133 -38.78 15.82 12.60
C ASP A 133 -37.99 17.14 12.55
N LYS A 134 -36.73 17.12 13.02
CA LYS A 134 -35.78 18.24 12.92
C LYS A 134 -35.03 18.19 11.59
N LEU A 135 -35.37 19.11 10.67
CA LEU A 135 -34.74 19.27 9.35
C LEU A 135 -33.20 19.36 9.40
N GLU A 136 -32.64 19.98 10.43
CA GLU A 136 -31.18 20.19 10.57
C GLU A 136 -30.39 18.88 10.72
N GLN A 137 -31.03 17.81 11.19
CA GLN A 137 -30.40 16.52 11.42
C GLN A 137 -30.11 15.76 10.11
N GLY A 138 -30.79 16.13 9.02
CA GLY A 138 -30.71 15.45 7.73
C GLY A 138 -31.43 14.11 7.71
N ILE A 139 -31.29 13.40 6.58
CA ILE A 139 -31.78 12.03 6.36
C ILE A 139 -30.58 11.08 6.43
N LEU A 140 -30.64 10.06 7.29
CA LEU A 140 -29.55 9.10 7.44
C LEU A 140 -29.85 7.81 6.66
N LEU A 141 -29.05 7.52 5.66
CA LEU A 141 -28.97 6.23 5.01
C LEU A 141 -27.98 5.33 5.76
N GLU A 142 -28.43 4.15 6.18
CA GLU A 142 -27.62 3.13 6.85
C GLU A 142 -27.76 1.80 6.11
N MET A 143 -26.62 1.22 5.73
CA MET A 143 -26.53 -0.11 5.14
C MET A 143 -25.52 -0.93 5.94
N SER A 144 -25.96 -2.06 6.50
CA SER A 144 -25.06 -3.05 7.10
C SER A 144 -24.33 -3.84 6.00
N GLY A 145 -23.37 -4.70 6.34
CA GLY A 145 -22.71 -5.56 5.36
C GLY A 145 -23.69 -6.44 4.58
N GLN A 146 -24.77 -6.90 5.22
CA GLN A 146 -25.86 -7.58 4.54
C GLN A 146 -26.65 -6.63 3.61
N GLY A 147 -26.94 -5.41 4.07
CA GLY A 147 -27.64 -4.41 3.26
C GLY A 147 -26.83 -3.94 2.05
N LEU A 148 -25.50 -3.88 2.16
CA LEU A 148 -24.61 -3.58 1.05
C LEU A 148 -24.62 -4.70 0.00
N ARG A 149 -24.63 -5.97 0.42
CA ARG A 149 -24.75 -7.12 -0.49
C ARG A 149 -26.09 -7.17 -1.20
N GLU A 150 -27.20 -6.99 -0.47
CA GLU A 150 -28.54 -6.88 -1.06
C GLU A 150 -28.61 -5.72 -2.06
N PHE A 151 -27.95 -4.61 -1.75
CA PHE A 151 -27.90 -3.46 -2.64
C PHE A 151 -27.01 -3.70 -3.86
N GLU A 152 -25.87 -4.39 -3.72
CA GLU A 152 -25.04 -4.84 -4.83
C GLU A 152 -25.82 -5.72 -5.81
N GLU A 153 -26.59 -6.68 -5.29
CA GLU A 153 -27.47 -7.55 -6.09
C GLU A 153 -28.52 -6.72 -6.86
N PHE A 154 -29.18 -5.79 -6.17
CA PHE A 154 -30.15 -4.87 -6.79
C PHE A 154 -29.52 -4.01 -7.90
N LEU A 155 -28.34 -3.44 -7.67
CA LEU A 155 -27.64 -2.63 -8.67
C LEU A 155 -27.21 -3.46 -9.88
N ALA A 156 -26.78 -4.72 -9.65
CA ALA A 156 -26.34 -5.63 -10.69
C ALA A 156 -27.46 -5.95 -11.71
N GLU A 157 -28.73 -5.99 -11.29
CA GLU A 157 -29.87 -6.13 -12.22
C GLU A 157 -29.94 -5.02 -13.27
N SER A 158 -29.39 -3.84 -12.95
CA SER A 158 -29.36 -2.66 -13.83
C SER A 158 -28.00 -2.40 -14.48
N ASP A 159 -27.11 -3.40 -14.50
CA ASP A 159 -25.74 -3.27 -15.01
C ASP A 159 -24.94 -2.13 -14.30
N PHE A 160 -25.25 -1.91 -13.02
CA PHE A 160 -24.66 -0.86 -12.19
C PHE A 160 -23.89 -1.49 -11.02
N GLU A 161 -22.74 -0.92 -10.66
CA GLU A 161 -21.94 -1.43 -9.54
C GLU A 161 -22.06 -0.53 -8.31
N LEU A 162 -21.87 -1.08 -7.12
CA LEU A 162 -21.86 -0.31 -5.87
C LEU A 162 -20.86 0.85 -5.92
N ASN A 163 -19.70 0.65 -6.56
CA ASN A 163 -18.71 1.72 -6.73
C ASN A 163 -19.20 2.85 -7.65
N ASP A 164 -19.97 2.53 -8.68
CA ASP A 164 -20.59 3.54 -9.55
C ASP A 164 -21.68 4.30 -8.80
N TRP A 165 -22.44 3.62 -7.95
CA TRP A 165 -23.39 4.27 -7.05
C TRP A 165 -22.72 5.17 -6.04
N LEU A 166 -21.63 4.72 -5.40
CA LEU A 166 -20.87 5.54 -4.45
C LEU A 166 -20.36 6.82 -5.09
N ILE A 167 -19.94 6.80 -6.36
CA ILE A 167 -19.52 8.03 -7.05
C ILE A 167 -20.71 8.92 -7.37
N LEU A 168 -21.82 8.34 -7.83
CA LEU A 168 -23.03 9.11 -8.10
C LEU A 168 -23.55 9.76 -6.83
N ALA A 169 -23.90 9.00 -5.80
CA ALA A 169 -24.52 9.44 -4.55
C ALA A 169 -23.69 10.46 -3.75
N THR A 170 -22.54 10.90 -4.29
CA THR A 170 -21.55 11.76 -3.67
C THR A 170 -21.05 12.84 -4.61
N ASP A 171 -21.43 12.80 -5.89
CA ASP A 171 -21.29 13.92 -6.82
C ASP A 171 -22.25 15.03 -6.40
N SER A 172 -21.74 15.86 -5.48
CA SER A 172 -22.46 17.00 -4.95
C SER A 172 -22.78 18.06 -6.01
N GLU A 173 -22.21 17.99 -7.22
CA GLU A 173 -22.63 18.87 -8.32
C GLU A 173 -23.81 18.26 -9.06
N PHE A 174 -23.75 16.97 -9.43
CA PHE A 174 -24.86 16.28 -10.10
C PHE A 174 -26.15 16.31 -9.27
N PHE A 175 -26.08 15.87 -8.02
CA PHE A 175 -27.26 15.77 -7.14
C PHE A 175 -27.77 17.14 -6.68
N ARG A 176 -26.88 18.13 -6.54
CA ARG A 176 -27.28 19.52 -6.22
C ARG A 176 -27.92 20.20 -7.41
N ASN A 177 -27.40 20.00 -8.62
CA ASN A 177 -27.99 20.52 -9.86
C ASN A 177 -29.36 19.88 -10.13
N ALA A 178 -29.54 18.62 -9.74
CA ALA A 178 -30.84 17.93 -9.78
C ALA A 178 -31.79 18.33 -8.63
N GLY A 179 -31.30 19.05 -7.62
CA GLY A 179 -32.09 19.49 -6.46
C GLY A 179 -32.45 18.39 -5.46
N TRP A 180 -31.70 17.28 -5.43
CA TRP A 180 -32.05 16.11 -4.61
C TRP A 180 -31.47 16.16 -3.19
N TYR A 181 -30.28 16.73 -2.99
CA TYR A 181 -29.75 17.13 -1.69
C TYR A 181 -28.66 18.19 -1.88
N SER A 182 -28.34 18.98 -0.84
CA SER A 182 -27.33 20.04 -0.96
C SER A 182 -25.93 19.62 -0.53
N ARG A 183 -25.83 18.78 0.51
CA ARG A 183 -24.57 18.24 1.01
C ARG A 183 -24.79 16.88 1.67
N PHE A 184 -23.68 16.16 1.88
CA PHE A 184 -23.69 14.87 2.56
C PHE A 184 -22.56 14.79 3.59
N ASN A 185 -22.67 13.81 4.51
CA ASN A 185 -21.63 13.46 5.46
C ASN A 185 -21.61 11.95 5.70
N CYS A 186 -20.50 11.29 5.40
CA CYS A 186 -20.26 9.89 5.73
C CYS A 186 -19.79 9.79 7.19
N THR A 187 -20.67 9.33 8.08
CA THR A 187 -20.39 9.25 9.53
C THR A 187 -19.76 7.93 9.93
N ARG A 188 -19.98 6.87 9.14
CA ARG A 188 -19.32 5.57 9.31
C ARG A 188 -19.14 4.87 7.98
N LEU A 189 -17.99 4.25 7.79
CA LEU A 189 -17.68 3.38 6.66
C LEU A 189 -16.78 2.26 7.18
N ASP A 190 -17.19 1.01 6.97
CA ASP A 190 -16.39 -0.14 7.36
C ASP A 190 -15.79 -0.80 6.12
N ILE A 191 -14.47 -1.05 6.14
CA ILE A 191 -13.74 -1.76 5.08
C ILE A 191 -13.30 -3.11 5.62
N ALA A 192 -13.59 -4.18 4.89
CA ALA A 192 -13.12 -5.52 5.19
C ALA A 192 -12.12 -5.98 4.13
N LEU A 193 -10.96 -6.46 4.57
CA LEU A 193 -9.98 -7.17 3.76
C LEU A 193 -10.04 -8.67 4.10
N ASP A 194 -10.47 -9.48 3.16
CA ASP A 194 -10.61 -10.93 3.27
C ASP A 194 -9.37 -11.62 2.73
N GLU A 195 -8.66 -12.35 3.58
CA GLU A 195 -7.57 -13.24 3.17
C GLU A 195 -8.17 -14.55 2.66
N MET A 196 -8.02 -14.77 1.36
CA MET A 196 -8.53 -15.97 0.69
C MET A 196 -7.60 -17.16 0.96
N LEU A 197 -8.12 -18.39 0.89
CA LEU A 197 -7.36 -19.63 1.10
C LEU A 197 -6.19 -19.72 0.12
N ARG A 198 -4.95 -19.82 0.63
CA ARG A 198 -3.73 -19.83 -0.20
C ARG A 198 -3.06 -21.20 -0.23
N LYS A 199 -2.46 -21.52 -1.38
CA LYS A 199 -1.63 -22.73 -1.56
C LYS A 199 -0.44 -22.79 -0.62
N THR A 200 0.13 -21.63 -0.28
CA THR A 200 1.30 -21.51 0.60
C THR A 200 0.95 -21.49 2.08
N GLY A 201 -0.34 -21.59 2.42
CA GLY A 201 -0.86 -21.32 3.75
C GLY A 201 -1.21 -19.84 3.96
N ASN A 202 -2.08 -19.61 4.94
CA ASN A 202 -2.56 -18.30 5.36
C ASN A 202 -1.87 -17.87 6.65
N TYR A 203 -1.91 -16.57 6.95
CA TYR A 203 -1.28 -16.04 8.17
C TYR A 203 -1.99 -16.53 9.44
N ASP A 204 -1.25 -17.06 10.41
CA ASP A 204 -1.82 -17.48 11.70
C ASP A 204 -1.95 -16.26 12.62
N LEU A 205 -3.20 -15.85 12.89
CA LEU A 205 -3.48 -14.72 13.79
C LEU A 205 -2.93 -14.92 15.21
N ARG A 206 -2.61 -16.16 15.64
CA ARG A 206 -1.96 -16.42 16.92
C ARG A 206 -0.53 -15.88 16.99
N ASP A 207 0.17 -15.71 15.86
CA ASP A 207 1.49 -15.07 15.82
C ASP A 207 1.42 -13.63 16.37
N ILE A 208 0.32 -12.93 16.14
CA ILE A 208 0.08 -11.60 16.72
C ILE A 208 0.00 -11.70 18.26
N LEU A 209 -0.72 -12.68 18.81
CA LEU A 209 -0.81 -12.87 20.26
C LEU A 209 0.55 -13.19 20.86
N TRP A 210 1.28 -14.10 20.20
CA TRP A 210 2.61 -14.50 20.60
C TRP A 210 3.54 -13.29 20.67
N ARG A 211 3.52 -12.42 19.63
CA ARG A 211 4.30 -11.17 19.58
C ARG A 211 3.91 -10.20 20.68
N ASN A 212 2.61 -10.03 20.95
CA ASN A 212 2.13 -9.13 21.98
C ASN A 212 2.65 -9.51 23.38
N ALA A 213 2.80 -10.81 23.64
CA ALA A 213 3.24 -11.30 24.93
C ALA A 213 4.76 -11.28 25.13
N GLN A 214 5.55 -11.03 24.07
CA GLN A 214 7.00 -11.00 24.17
C GLN A 214 7.48 -9.78 24.96
N LYS A 215 8.26 -10.03 26.03
CA LYS A 215 8.93 -8.98 26.82
C LYS A 215 10.25 -8.56 26.14
N THR A 216 10.13 -7.88 25.01
CA THR A 216 11.25 -7.30 24.26
C THR A 216 11.49 -5.84 24.68
N GLU A 217 12.67 -5.29 24.36
CA GLU A 217 12.99 -3.88 24.65
C GLU A 217 12.05 -2.92 23.90
N VAL A 218 11.63 -3.32 22.70
CA VAL A 218 10.66 -2.62 21.87
C VAL A 218 9.40 -3.48 21.71
N PRO A 219 8.20 -2.96 21.99
CA PRO A 219 6.96 -3.69 21.72
C PRO A 219 6.89 -4.17 20.26
N LEU A 220 6.70 -5.48 20.09
CA LEU A 220 6.58 -6.11 18.77
C LEU A 220 5.26 -5.78 18.05
N ILE A 221 4.31 -5.19 18.77
CA ILE A 221 3.12 -4.57 18.18
C ILE A 221 3.14 -3.09 18.55
N ARG A 222 3.07 -2.23 17.54
CA ARG A 222 2.91 -0.79 17.75
C ARG A 222 1.63 -0.31 17.11
N SER A 223 0.83 0.38 17.91
CA SER A 223 -0.35 1.06 17.41
C SER A 223 -0.57 2.36 18.17
N PRO A 224 -0.94 3.47 17.50
CA PRO A 224 -1.36 4.69 18.19
C PRO A 224 -2.76 4.55 18.82
N LEU A 225 -3.44 3.43 18.58
CA LEU A 225 -4.78 3.16 19.08
C LEU A 225 -4.67 2.70 20.53
N ARG A 226 -5.10 3.55 21.47
CA ARG A 226 -5.23 3.16 22.87
C ARG A 226 -6.52 2.36 23.04
N SER A 227 -6.45 1.11 23.51
CA SER A 227 -7.54 0.52 24.28
C SER A 227 -7.63 1.28 25.61
N ASN A 228 -8.84 1.63 26.05
CA ASN A 228 -9.17 2.38 27.28
C ASN A 228 -8.05 2.44 28.36
N GLY A 229 -7.13 3.39 28.24
CA GLY A 229 -6.14 3.71 29.28
C GLY A 229 -4.93 2.79 29.42
N ASN A 230 -4.96 1.53 28.98
CA ASN A 230 -3.85 0.59 29.04
C ASN A 230 -3.67 -0.13 27.70
N ILE A 231 -2.40 -0.32 27.29
CA ILE A 231 -1.98 -1.10 26.11
C ILE A 231 -2.40 -2.60 26.23
N GLU A 232 -2.94 -3.00 27.38
CA GLU A 232 -3.21 -4.41 27.72
C GLU A 232 -4.61 -4.92 27.39
N ASP A 233 -5.59 -4.08 27.03
CA ASP A 233 -6.98 -4.57 26.87
C ASP A 233 -7.28 -5.01 25.42
N LEU A 234 -6.48 -5.97 24.91
CA LEU A 234 -6.90 -6.87 23.83
C LEU A 234 -8.08 -7.69 24.37
N ARG A 235 -9.32 -7.26 24.09
CA ARG A 235 -10.51 -7.99 24.55
C ARG A 235 -10.75 -9.26 23.73
N PHE A 236 -10.20 -10.36 24.22
CA PHE A 236 -10.54 -11.72 23.83
C PHE A 236 -11.97 -12.02 24.27
N SER A 237 -12.76 -12.70 23.43
CA SER A 237 -14.07 -13.19 23.88
C SER A 237 -13.84 -14.38 24.82
N ASP A 238 -14.24 -14.19 26.07
CA ASP A 238 -14.56 -15.13 27.15
C ASP A 238 -13.78 -16.45 27.16
N GLU A 239 -12.58 -16.40 27.72
CA GLU A 239 -11.98 -17.28 28.72
C GLU A 239 -10.47 -17.03 28.68
N GLU A 240 -9.91 -16.46 29.75
CA GLU A 240 -8.46 -16.36 29.92
C GLU A 240 -7.87 -17.78 29.88
N PRO A 241 -7.00 -18.12 28.92
CA PRO A 241 -6.18 -19.30 29.08
C PRO A 241 -5.01 -18.91 29.98
N GLU A 242 -5.00 -19.39 31.21
CA GLU A 242 -3.73 -19.66 31.87
C GLU A 242 -2.93 -20.63 30.96
N GLU A 243 -1.62 -20.35 30.82
CA GLU A 243 -0.54 -21.23 30.34
C GLU A 243 0.05 -21.08 28.91
N GLU A 244 1.39 -21.16 28.94
CA GLU A 244 2.46 -21.13 27.94
C GLU A 244 2.12 -20.82 26.47
N ILE A 245 2.67 -19.68 26.05
CA ILE A 245 2.59 -19.12 24.70
C ILE A 245 3.60 -19.85 23.81
N PHE A 246 3.14 -20.97 23.23
CA PHE A 246 3.91 -21.77 22.27
C PHE A 246 4.21 -20.95 21.00
N GLN A 247 5.45 -21.01 20.52
CA GLN A 247 5.85 -20.43 19.23
C GLN A 247 5.21 -21.27 18.11
N PRO A 248 4.44 -20.70 17.17
CA PRO A 248 3.88 -21.47 16.07
C PRO A 248 5.04 -22.07 15.26
N ASP A 249 5.11 -23.40 15.19
CA ASP A 249 6.05 -24.09 14.30
C ASP A 249 5.69 -23.71 12.87
N TYR A 250 6.52 -22.86 12.25
CA TYR A 250 6.44 -22.58 10.84
C TYR A 250 6.61 -23.91 10.09
N LEU A 251 5.58 -24.37 9.40
CA LEU A 251 5.67 -25.49 8.46
C LEU A 251 6.77 -25.16 7.45
N LYS A 252 7.94 -25.77 7.62
CA LYS A 252 8.98 -25.77 6.60
C LYS A 252 8.36 -26.33 5.32
N GLN A 253 8.56 -25.61 4.21
CA GLN A 253 8.13 -26.02 2.89
C GLN A 253 8.66 -27.43 2.61
N ASP A 254 7.76 -28.39 2.50
CA ASP A 254 8.10 -29.73 2.03
C ASP A 254 8.10 -29.71 0.49
N GLU A 255 9.29 -29.77 -0.11
CA GLU A 255 9.53 -29.72 -1.56
C GLU A 255 8.92 -30.91 -2.32
N THR A 256 8.30 -31.87 -1.63
CA THR A 256 7.72 -33.08 -2.24
C THR A 256 6.36 -32.88 -2.91
N LEU A 257 5.71 -31.71 -2.82
CA LEU A 257 4.34 -31.48 -3.31
C LEU A 257 4.21 -30.95 -4.75
N VAL A 258 5.29 -30.90 -5.52
CA VAL A 258 5.26 -30.41 -6.91
C VAL A 258 4.68 -31.44 -7.91
N SER A 259 4.42 -32.69 -7.50
CA SER A 259 4.02 -33.76 -8.45
C SER A 259 2.51 -34.12 -8.49
N LEU A 260 1.64 -33.48 -7.70
CA LEU A 260 0.20 -33.84 -7.62
C LEU A 260 -0.75 -32.81 -8.27
N ALA A 261 -0.32 -32.22 -9.39
CA ALA A 261 -1.04 -31.16 -10.13
C ALA A 261 -2.39 -31.57 -10.78
N GLN A 262 -3.08 -32.61 -10.32
CA GLN A 262 -4.43 -32.97 -10.81
C GLN A 262 -5.42 -33.43 -9.71
N LYS A 263 -5.11 -33.24 -8.41
CA LYS A 263 -6.10 -33.35 -7.33
C LYS A 263 -6.29 -31.99 -6.67
N ASP A 264 -7.53 -31.70 -6.28
CA ASP A 264 -7.97 -30.40 -5.76
C ASP A 264 -7.22 -30.02 -4.48
N TRP A 265 -6.11 -29.28 -4.64
CA TRP A 265 -5.18 -28.87 -3.58
C TRP A 265 -5.87 -28.19 -2.38
N ARG A 266 -7.07 -27.64 -2.59
CA ARG A 266 -7.87 -27.00 -1.54
C ARG A 266 -8.23 -28.00 -0.44
N ASN A 267 -8.63 -29.21 -0.82
CA ASN A 267 -9.01 -30.25 0.15
C ASN A 267 -7.80 -30.70 0.98
N ASP A 268 -6.62 -30.80 0.35
CA ASP A 268 -5.38 -31.16 1.05
C ASP A 268 -4.97 -30.10 2.09
N ILE A 269 -5.14 -28.81 1.76
CA ILE A 269 -4.85 -27.72 2.70
C ILE A 269 -5.90 -27.63 3.79
N ILE A 270 -7.18 -27.77 3.46
CA ILE A 270 -8.26 -27.82 4.45
C ILE A 270 -8.02 -28.96 5.45
N HIS A 271 -7.61 -30.13 4.96
CA HIS A 271 -7.26 -31.27 5.82
C HIS A 271 -6.06 -30.98 6.73
N LYS A 272 -5.03 -30.29 6.22
CA LYS A 272 -3.88 -29.86 7.05
C LYS A 272 -4.29 -28.88 8.14
N ILE A 273 -5.16 -27.91 7.84
CA ILE A 273 -5.71 -26.97 8.82
C ILE A 273 -6.45 -27.75 9.93
N GLN A 274 -7.29 -28.72 9.57
CA GLN A 274 -7.99 -29.58 10.53
C GLN A 274 -7.03 -30.45 11.39
N GLN A 275 -5.98 -31.01 10.79
CA GLN A 275 -4.99 -31.81 11.54
C GLN A 275 -4.21 -30.96 12.54
N GLN A 276 -3.80 -29.75 12.16
CA GLN A 276 -3.15 -28.80 13.06
C GLN A 276 -4.06 -28.46 14.26
N GLU A 277 -5.37 -28.35 14.04
CA GLU A 277 -6.35 -28.12 15.11
C GLU A 277 -6.54 -29.33 16.04
N ASN A 278 -6.56 -30.55 15.51
CA ASN A 278 -6.71 -31.77 16.30
C ASN A 278 -5.52 -32.01 17.24
N HIS A 279 -4.32 -31.54 16.87
CA HIS A 279 -3.16 -31.55 17.75
C HIS A 279 -3.29 -30.56 18.93
N THR A 280 -4.03 -29.46 18.75
CA THR A 280 -4.36 -28.50 19.81
C THR A 280 -5.65 -28.89 20.54
N LYS A 281 -5.64 -30.02 21.26
CA LYS A 281 -6.81 -30.51 22.02
C LYS A 281 -7.42 -29.38 22.88
N ASN A 282 -8.75 -29.17 22.75
CA ASN A 282 -9.62 -28.27 23.52
C ASN A 282 -9.74 -26.76 23.15
N ARG A 283 -9.24 -26.25 22.01
CA ARG A 283 -9.15 -24.78 21.78
C ARG A 283 -9.87 -24.19 20.55
N SER A 284 -11.05 -24.70 20.15
CA SER A 284 -11.72 -24.25 18.92
C SER A 284 -12.79 -23.16 19.13
N LEU A 285 -12.41 -22.01 19.69
CA LEU A 285 -13.22 -20.79 19.59
C LEU A 285 -12.44 -19.82 18.70
N GLY A 286 -12.89 -19.65 17.45
CA GLY A 286 -12.18 -18.86 16.43
C GLY A 286 -11.65 -17.53 16.97
N LEU A 287 -10.38 -17.26 16.70
CA LEU A 287 -9.66 -16.12 17.27
C LEU A 287 -10.18 -14.80 16.71
N SER A 288 -10.33 -13.81 17.60
CA SER A 288 -10.66 -12.43 17.25
C SER A 288 -9.77 -11.45 18.02
N ILE A 289 -9.00 -10.64 17.31
CA ILE A 289 -8.10 -9.62 17.83
C ILE A 289 -8.72 -8.25 17.55
N LYS A 290 -8.74 -7.36 18.54
CA LYS A 290 -9.38 -6.04 18.43
C LYS A 290 -8.35 -4.94 18.71
N PHE A 291 -8.26 -3.95 17.83
CA PHE A 291 -7.40 -2.79 18.00
C PHE A 291 -8.25 -1.53 18.22
N GLY A 292 -8.03 -0.88 19.37
CA GLY A 292 -8.77 0.32 19.78
C GLY A 292 -10.15 0.02 20.39
N SER A 293 -10.92 1.09 20.62
CA SER A 293 -12.28 1.03 21.19
C SER A 293 -13.32 1.27 20.09
N ARG A 294 -14.48 0.61 20.16
CA ARG A 294 -15.62 0.86 19.26
C ARG A 294 -16.12 2.30 19.31
N GLY A 295 -15.85 3.05 20.36
CA GLY A 295 -16.22 4.47 20.45
C GLY A 295 -15.28 5.43 19.71
N SER A 296 -14.10 4.96 19.27
CA SER A 296 -13.11 5.82 18.63
C SER A 296 -13.44 6.04 17.14
N ALA A 297 -12.70 6.96 16.52
CA ALA A 297 -12.82 7.22 15.08
C ALA A 297 -12.22 6.10 14.19
N PHE A 298 -11.47 5.15 14.78
CA PHE A 298 -10.88 4.01 14.09
C PHE A 298 -10.85 2.81 15.04
N PHE A 299 -11.54 1.74 14.66
CA PHE A 299 -11.51 0.45 15.35
C PHE A 299 -11.20 -0.63 14.31
N ALA A 300 -10.34 -1.60 14.65
CA ALA A 300 -10.08 -2.73 13.77
C ALA A 300 -10.30 -4.07 14.46
N ARG A 301 -10.77 -5.06 13.72
CA ARG A 301 -10.93 -6.45 14.17
C ARG A 301 -10.31 -7.40 13.17
N PHE A 302 -9.39 -8.23 13.62
CA PHE A 302 -8.83 -9.33 12.83
C PHE A 302 -9.38 -10.62 13.36
N TYR A 303 -9.94 -11.48 12.51
CA TYR A 303 -10.54 -12.71 13.00
C TYR A 303 -10.52 -13.85 11.97
N GLU A 304 -10.55 -15.07 12.48
CA GLU A 304 -10.63 -16.31 11.69
C GLU A 304 -12.06 -16.45 11.11
N LYS A 305 -12.31 -15.83 9.96
CA LYS A 305 -13.64 -15.73 9.34
C LYS A 305 -14.26 -17.08 9.02
N ALA A 306 -13.47 -18.02 8.51
CA ALA A 306 -13.96 -19.38 8.22
C ALA A 306 -14.50 -20.07 9.48
N LYS A 307 -13.81 -19.91 10.61
CA LYS A 307 -14.24 -20.48 11.89
C LYS A 307 -15.46 -19.76 12.47
N GLU A 308 -15.52 -18.44 12.32
CA GLU A 308 -16.69 -17.64 12.69
C GLU A 308 -17.94 -18.11 11.92
N ARG A 309 -17.83 -18.28 10.60
CA ARG A 309 -18.93 -18.81 9.76
C ARG A 309 -19.30 -20.23 10.12
N SER A 310 -18.33 -21.15 10.21
CA SER A 310 -18.56 -22.54 10.60
C SER A 310 -19.38 -22.63 11.90
N LYS A 311 -19.00 -21.85 12.92
CA LYS A 311 -19.74 -21.78 14.19
C LYS A 311 -21.14 -21.18 14.02
N LYS A 312 -21.27 -20.07 13.28
CA LYS A 312 -22.53 -19.34 13.12
C LYS A 312 -23.57 -20.13 12.33
N GLU A 313 -23.13 -20.78 11.25
CA GLU A 313 -23.98 -21.53 10.31
C GLU A 313 -24.12 -23.00 10.72
N ARG A 314 -23.39 -23.45 11.75
CA ARG A 314 -23.36 -24.84 12.24
C ARG A 314 -22.96 -25.84 11.16
N ILE A 315 -21.97 -25.45 10.34
CA ILE A 315 -21.34 -26.27 9.30
C ILE A 315 -19.90 -26.58 9.69
N THR A 316 -19.29 -27.58 9.07
CA THR A 316 -17.87 -27.88 9.27
C THR A 316 -16.98 -26.75 8.73
N LEU A 317 -15.74 -26.66 9.22
CA LEU A 317 -14.75 -25.70 8.69
C LEU A 317 -14.48 -25.92 7.20
N GLU A 318 -14.50 -27.17 6.76
CA GLU A 318 -14.34 -27.55 5.35
C GLU A 318 -15.49 -27.00 4.49
N GLU A 319 -16.74 -27.25 4.89
CA GLU A 319 -17.90 -26.68 4.21
C GLU A 319 -17.86 -25.15 4.19
N ALA A 320 -17.45 -24.52 5.30
CA ALA A 320 -17.33 -23.07 5.39
C ALA A 320 -16.27 -22.48 4.44
N LEU A 321 -15.18 -23.21 4.18
CA LEU A 321 -14.12 -22.81 3.25
C LEU A 321 -14.44 -23.15 1.80
N LEU A 322 -15.18 -24.24 1.55
CA LEU A 322 -15.67 -24.60 0.21
C LEU A 322 -16.73 -23.60 -0.27
N ASN A 323 -17.62 -23.15 0.63
CA ASN A 323 -18.68 -22.19 0.31
C ASN A 323 -18.16 -20.76 0.09
N ASP A 324 -17.22 -20.30 0.92
CA ASP A 324 -16.58 -18.99 0.79
C ASP A 324 -15.13 -19.11 1.26
N PRO A 325 -14.14 -19.13 0.37
CA PRO A 325 -12.75 -19.48 0.70
C PRO A 325 -12.00 -18.39 1.47
N VAL A 326 -12.67 -17.56 2.26
CA VAL A 326 -12.04 -16.60 3.17
C VAL A 326 -11.63 -17.30 4.45
N VAL A 327 -10.33 -17.24 4.77
CA VAL A 327 -9.73 -17.77 5.99
C VAL A 327 -9.77 -16.73 7.09
N ASN A 328 -9.15 -15.57 6.88
CA ASN A 328 -9.08 -14.45 7.82
C ASN A 328 -9.79 -13.21 7.28
N ARG A 329 -10.32 -12.37 8.17
CA ARG A 329 -10.82 -11.04 7.81
C ARG A 329 -10.17 -9.97 8.68
N TYR A 330 -9.71 -8.91 8.03
CA TYR A 330 -9.22 -7.67 8.65
C TYR A 330 -10.25 -6.56 8.41
N GLU A 331 -11.12 -6.35 9.40
CA GLU A 331 -12.23 -5.39 9.38
C GLU A 331 -11.80 -4.08 10.04
N MET A 332 -12.09 -2.94 9.41
CA MET A 332 -11.83 -1.60 9.91
C MET A 332 -13.12 -0.81 9.96
N GLU A 333 -13.55 -0.39 11.15
CA GLU A 333 -14.64 0.54 11.38
C GLU A 333 -14.08 1.97 11.40
N LEU A 334 -14.38 2.75 10.36
CA LEU A 334 -13.95 4.14 10.21
C LEU A 334 -15.12 5.06 10.55
N LYS A 335 -14.88 6.13 11.32
CA LYS A 335 -15.90 7.15 11.63
C LYS A 335 -15.46 8.54 11.28
N ASP A 336 -16.46 9.41 11.10
CA ASP A 336 -16.32 10.84 10.90
C ASP A 336 -15.26 11.16 9.84
N LYS A 337 -14.17 11.82 10.23
CA LYS A 337 -13.10 12.23 9.31
C LYS A 337 -12.44 11.07 8.57
N TYR A 338 -12.35 9.87 9.15
CA TYR A 338 -11.76 8.71 8.47
C TYR A 338 -12.72 8.08 7.49
N ALA A 339 -14.00 8.01 7.86
CA ALA A 339 -15.06 7.58 6.95
C ALA A 339 -15.11 8.54 5.75
N MET A 340 -15.17 9.85 6.00
CA MET A 340 -15.12 10.88 4.96
C MET A 340 -13.86 10.80 4.10
N TYR A 341 -12.68 10.57 4.69
CA TYR A 341 -11.45 10.39 3.92
C TYR A 341 -11.54 9.18 2.98
N ALA A 342 -11.82 7.99 3.52
CA ALA A 342 -11.90 6.77 2.71
C ALA A 342 -12.96 6.90 1.61
N PHE A 343 -14.08 7.51 1.94
CA PHE A 343 -15.19 7.77 1.02
C PHE A 343 -14.80 8.74 -0.10
N ASN A 344 -14.08 9.84 0.21
CA ASN A 344 -13.57 10.77 -0.79
C ASN A 344 -12.55 10.12 -1.74
N GLN A 345 -11.70 9.24 -1.22
CA GLN A 345 -10.74 8.50 -2.04
C GLN A 345 -11.46 7.53 -3.00
N LEU A 346 -12.49 6.82 -2.53
CA LEU A 346 -13.36 5.99 -3.38
C LEU A 346 -14.04 6.82 -4.47
N ALA A 347 -14.58 7.99 -4.12
CA ALA A 347 -15.21 8.89 -5.08
C ALA A 347 -14.24 9.40 -6.16
N GLN A 348 -12.95 9.51 -5.85
CA GLN A 348 -11.89 9.84 -6.80
C GLN A 348 -11.43 8.65 -7.66
N GLY A 349 -12.01 7.46 -7.44
CA GLY A 349 -11.69 6.24 -8.17
C GLY A 349 -10.49 5.48 -7.62
N GLU A 350 -10.02 5.75 -6.40
CA GLU A 350 -9.05 4.89 -5.73
C GLU A 350 -9.64 3.53 -5.39
N LEU A 351 -8.80 2.48 -5.43
CA LEU A 351 -9.24 1.12 -5.18
C LEU A 351 -9.46 0.88 -3.68
N LEU A 352 -10.59 0.25 -3.33
CA LEU A 352 -10.96 -0.01 -1.94
C LEU A 352 -9.89 -0.82 -1.18
N HIS A 353 -9.27 -1.81 -1.81
CA HIS A 353 -8.19 -2.57 -1.18
C HIS A 353 -6.97 -1.69 -0.87
N GLN A 354 -6.60 -0.75 -1.73
CA GLN A 354 -5.47 0.15 -1.50
C GLN A 354 -5.75 1.12 -0.34
N ILE A 355 -6.96 1.68 -0.31
CA ILE A 355 -7.42 2.54 0.78
C ILE A 355 -7.39 1.76 2.10
N GLY A 356 -8.00 0.57 2.12
CA GLY A 356 -8.07 -0.29 3.30
C GLY A 356 -6.68 -0.65 3.82
N ILE A 357 -5.80 -1.17 2.96
CA ILE A 357 -4.43 -1.54 3.33
C ILE A 357 -3.65 -0.31 3.82
N SER A 358 -3.77 0.84 3.13
CA SER A 358 -3.08 2.06 3.54
C SER A 358 -3.51 2.56 4.90
N ILE A 359 -4.82 2.54 5.19
CA ILE A 359 -5.34 2.94 6.50
C ILE A 359 -4.89 1.92 7.56
N LEU A 360 -5.00 0.62 7.29
CA LEU A 360 -4.64 -0.43 8.23
C LEU A 360 -3.18 -0.34 8.67
N LEU A 361 -2.27 -0.35 7.70
CA LEU A 361 -0.83 -0.32 7.95
C LEU A 361 -0.38 1.05 8.47
N SER A 362 -1.21 2.10 8.35
CA SER A 362 -1.01 3.39 9.04
C SER A 362 -1.39 3.39 10.52
N ARG A 363 -1.81 2.25 11.07
CA ARG A 363 -2.27 2.16 12.45
C ARG A 363 -1.73 0.98 13.21
N ILE A 364 -1.35 -0.09 12.52
CA ILE A 364 -0.93 -1.32 13.18
C ILE A 364 0.40 -1.70 12.54
N GLU A 365 1.45 -1.68 13.34
CA GLU A 365 2.77 -2.17 12.96
C GLU A 365 3.03 -3.46 13.73
N ILE A 366 3.30 -4.54 12.98
CA ILE A 366 3.77 -5.81 13.53
C ILE A 366 5.26 -5.95 13.24
N LEU A 367 6.05 -6.23 14.26
CA LEU A 367 7.51 -6.27 14.21
C LEU A 367 8.05 -7.62 14.66
N GLU A 368 9.27 -7.91 14.26
CA GLU A 368 10.07 -9.02 14.77
C GLU A 368 11.44 -8.52 15.26
N GLU A 369 11.92 -9.15 16.32
CA GLU A 369 13.28 -8.97 16.81
C GLU A 369 14.23 -9.83 15.96
N ILE A 370 15.31 -9.23 15.49
CA ILE A 370 16.38 -9.90 14.76
C ILE A 370 17.71 -9.66 15.47
N GLU A 371 18.59 -10.65 15.42
CA GLU A 371 19.96 -10.51 15.88
C GLU A 371 20.87 -10.13 14.71
N LEU A 372 21.62 -9.04 14.87
CA LEU A 372 22.59 -8.58 13.89
C LEU A 372 23.89 -9.36 14.02
N SER A 373 24.70 -9.36 12.96
CA SER A 373 26.02 -10.02 12.92
C SER A 373 27.00 -9.58 14.01
N ASN A 374 26.74 -8.44 14.68
CA ASN A 374 27.53 -7.93 15.80
C ASN A 374 26.91 -8.24 17.17
N GLY A 375 25.94 -9.16 17.25
CA GLY A 375 25.24 -9.56 18.48
C GLY A 375 24.25 -8.52 19.02
N LYS A 376 24.02 -7.41 18.30
CA LYS A 376 23.01 -6.42 18.69
C LYS A 376 21.62 -6.81 18.20
N LYS A 377 20.62 -6.54 19.01
CA LYS A 377 19.22 -6.69 18.64
C LYS A 377 18.77 -5.52 17.76
N ALA A 378 17.98 -5.82 16.73
CA ALA A 378 17.29 -4.86 15.90
C ALA A 378 15.84 -5.30 15.67
N TYR A 379 15.00 -4.39 15.20
CA TYR A 379 13.59 -4.67 14.97
C TYR A 379 13.23 -4.33 13.52
N GLN A 380 12.56 -5.25 12.84
CA GLN A 380 12.07 -5.05 11.47
C GLN A 380 10.60 -5.46 11.34
N TYR A 381 9.97 -5.11 10.22
CA TYR A 381 8.60 -5.53 9.94
C TYR A 381 8.51 -7.05 9.81
N HIS A 382 7.55 -7.65 10.51
CA HIS A 382 7.36 -9.09 10.47
C HIS A 382 6.73 -9.51 9.13
N LYS A 383 7.60 -9.91 8.20
CA LYS A 383 7.26 -10.12 6.80
C LYS A 383 5.99 -10.96 6.54
N PRO A 384 5.77 -12.13 7.21
CA PRO A 384 4.56 -12.93 7.02
C PRO A 384 3.24 -12.16 7.20
N PHE A 385 3.15 -11.22 8.15
CA PHE A 385 1.96 -10.40 8.31
C PHE A 385 1.75 -9.44 7.14
N TYR A 386 2.82 -8.82 6.63
CA TYR A 386 2.69 -7.83 5.56
C TYR A 386 2.52 -8.47 4.19
N ASP A 387 3.06 -9.68 3.97
CA ASP A 387 2.89 -10.45 2.73
C ASP A 387 1.40 -10.79 2.47
N VAL A 388 0.56 -10.83 3.51
CA VAL A 388 -0.91 -10.92 3.37
C VAL A 388 -1.45 -9.80 2.47
N PHE A 389 -0.92 -8.58 2.64
CA PHE A 389 -1.37 -7.38 1.94
C PHE A 389 -0.61 -7.12 0.63
N GLY A 390 0.22 -8.07 0.18
CA GLY A 390 0.95 -8.01 -1.08
C GLY A 390 2.20 -7.11 -1.01
N ASP A 391 2.45 -6.32 -2.07
CA ASP A 391 3.62 -5.42 -2.15
C ASP A 391 3.42 -4.19 -1.25
N TYR A 392 3.48 -4.41 0.07
CA TYR A 392 3.32 -3.39 1.11
C TYR A 392 4.38 -2.28 1.03
N THR A 393 5.46 -2.49 0.26
CA THR A 393 6.49 -1.47 0.02
C THR A 393 5.96 -0.25 -0.76
N LYS A 394 4.83 -0.40 -1.46
CA LYS A 394 4.13 0.69 -2.17
C LYS A 394 2.99 1.32 -1.38
N VAL A 395 2.59 0.70 -0.26
CA VAL A 395 1.53 1.21 0.60
C VAL A 395 2.09 2.40 1.39
N ARG A 396 1.33 3.50 1.47
CA ARG A 396 1.64 4.63 2.37
C ARG A 396 1.39 4.21 3.82
N ILE A 397 2.23 3.33 4.36
CA ILE A 397 2.28 2.98 5.78
C ILE A 397 2.45 4.29 6.54
N ASN A 398 1.46 4.67 7.35
CA ASN A 398 1.48 5.82 8.26
C ASN A 398 1.32 7.24 7.69
N GLY A 399 1.16 7.51 6.39
CA GLY A 399 1.16 8.90 5.88
C GLY A 399 2.46 9.68 6.14
N LYS A 400 3.32 9.17 7.02
CA LYS A 400 4.74 9.08 6.86
C LYS A 400 4.94 8.29 5.58
N THR A 401 5.30 8.98 4.51
CA THR A 401 6.37 8.48 3.64
C THR A 401 7.39 7.67 4.46
N ASN A 402 8.19 6.78 3.87
CA ASN A 402 9.41 6.22 4.49
C ASN A 402 10.45 7.29 4.94
N LYS A 403 10.00 8.52 5.18
CA LYS A 403 10.65 9.56 5.93
C LYS A 403 10.79 9.14 7.36
N SER A 404 12.01 8.75 7.66
CA SER A 404 12.49 8.73 9.01
C SER A 404 12.35 10.09 9.69
N LYS A 405 12.43 10.09 11.03
CA LYS A 405 12.66 11.34 11.80
C LYS A 405 13.90 12.09 11.27
N LEU A 406 14.85 11.39 10.66
CA LEU A 406 16.02 12.00 10.02
C LEU A 406 15.64 12.73 8.73
N ASP A 407 14.76 12.19 7.89
CA ASP A 407 14.29 12.86 6.68
C ASP A 407 13.50 14.15 6.98
N GLU A 408 12.76 14.20 8.10
CA GLU A 408 12.14 15.44 8.59
C GLU A 408 13.19 16.47 9.03
N LYS A 409 14.26 16.02 9.72
CA LYS A 409 15.38 16.88 10.12
C LYS A 409 16.20 17.38 8.93
N ILE A 410 16.42 16.54 7.91
CA ILE A 410 17.09 16.93 6.65
C ILE A 410 16.28 18.03 5.95
N ARG A 411 14.95 17.84 5.83
CA ARG A 411 14.07 18.87 5.26
C ARG A 411 14.05 20.16 6.07
N TRP A 412 14.14 20.06 7.39
CA TRP A 412 14.28 21.25 8.23
C TRP A 412 15.60 21.99 7.91
N ILE A 413 16.72 21.28 7.76
CA ILE A 413 17.99 21.87 7.33
C ILE A 413 17.85 22.53 5.94
N GLU A 414 17.27 21.83 4.98
CA GLU A 414 17.08 22.34 3.61
C GLU A 414 16.16 23.56 3.55
N ASN A 415 15.11 23.60 4.36
CA ASN A 415 14.14 24.68 4.28
C ASN A 415 14.50 25.88 5.18
N GLN A 416 15.23 25.66 6.27
CA GLN A 416 15.45 26.69 7.31
C GLN A 416 16.91 27.10 7.46
N VAL A 417 17.86 26.19 7.20
CA VAL A 417 19.28 26.41 7.53
C VAL A 417 20.13 26.65 6.28
N ILE A 418 19.74 26.07 5.14
CA ILE A 418 20.59 26.07 3.93
C ILE A 418 20.90 27.47 3.40
N GLY A 419 19.96 28.41 3.49
CA GLY A 419 20.17 29.80 3.04
C GLY A 419 21.29 30.49 3.82
N THR A 420 21.34 30.25 5.13
CA THR A 420 22.40 30.77 6.00
C THR A 420 23.74 30.11 5.71
N LEU A 421 23.76 28.79 5.52
CA LEU A 421 24.98 28.07 5.15
C LEU A 421 25.52 28.52 3.79
N ALA A 422 24.63 28.83 2.83
CA ALA A 422 25.02 29.40 1.56
C ALA A 422 25.69 30.76 1.73
N MET A 423 25.11 31.67 2.53
CA MET A 423 25.74 32.97 2.83
C MET A 423 27.12 32.81 3.47
N ILE A 424 27.26 31.92 4.46
CA ILE A 424 28.55 31.63 5.10
C ILE A 424 29.57 31.12 4.07
N ARG A 425 29.14 30.22 3.18
CA ARG A 425 30.00 29.70 2.12
C ARG A 425 30.45 30.77 1.14
N GLU A 426 29.59 31.69 0.74
CA GLU A 426 29.96 32.81 -0.13
C GLU A 426 30.95 33.77 0.54
N VAL A 427 30.88 33.92 1.87
CA VAL A 427 31.79 34.81 2.63
C VAL A 427 33.14 34.17 2.93
N PHE A 428 33.15 32.90 3.36
CA PHE A 428 34.35 32.24 3.88
C PHE A 428 34.93 31.16 2.97
N GLY A 429 34.23 30.83 1.88
CA GLY A 429 34.62 29.77 0.95
C GLY A 429 34.18 28.37 1.38
N ALA A 430 34.13 27.46 0.40
CA ALA A 430 33.64 26.10 0.56
C ALA A 430 34.47 25.27 1.55
N GLU A 431 35.79 25.31 1.43
CA GLU A 431 36.72 24.52 2.25
C GLU A 431 36.65 24.92 3.73
N TRP A 432 36.65 26.23 4.00
CA TRP A 432 36.54 26.73 5.36
C TRP A 432 35.20 26.34 6.00
N THR A 433 34.10 26.51 5.25
CA THR A 433 32.76 26.20 5.73
C THR A 433 32.60 24.71 6.05
N GLN A 434 33.16 23.83 5.23
CA GLN A 434 33.15 22.38 5.47
C GLN A 434 33.96 21.99 6.71
N ASN A 435 35.16 22.54 6.87
CA ASN A 435 36.02 22.28 8.03
C ASN A 435 35.38 22.77 9.34
N TRP A 436 34.76 23.95 9.31
CA TRP A 436 34.04 24.50 10.45
C TRP A 436 32.84 23.63 10.85
N LEU A 437 32.01 23.20 9.88
CA LEU A 437 30.89 22.29 10.14
C LEU A 437 31.36 20.95 10.71
N ASN A 438 32.44 20.38 10.16
CA ASN A 438 33.02 19.12 10.65
C ASN A 438 33.47 19.23 12.11
N LYS A 439 34.10 20.35 12.49
CA LYS A 439 34.50 20.60 13.87
C LYS A 439 33.27 20.60 14.80
N LEU A 440 32.24 21.36 14.45
CA LEU A 440 31.01 21.45 15.26
C LEU A 440 30.31 20.10 15.41
N MET A 441 30.23 19.32 14.32
CA MET A 441 29.60 17.99 14.35
C MET A 441 30.37 16.99 15.22
N ASN A 442 31.69 17.08 15.24
CA ASN A 442 32.54 16.18 16.06
C ASN A 442 32.44 16.46 17.57
N GLU A 443 32.01 17.67 17.96
CA GLU A 443 31.83 18.04 19.37
C GLU A 443 30.47 17.59 19.94
N VAL A 444 29.56 17.06 19.10
CA VAL A 444 28.22 16.64 19.53
C VAL A 444 28.24 15.28 20.23
N VAL A 445 27.74 15.25 21.47
CA VAL A 445 27.51 14.01 22.23
C VAL A 445 26.05 13.59 22.09
N PHE A 446 25.79 12.45 21.44
CA PHE A 446 24.44 11.92 21.26
C PHE A 446 23.90 11.22 22.52
N THR A 447 22.61 11.40 22.78
CA THR A 447 21.88 10.62 23.82
C THR A 447 21.67 9.17 23.37
N GLU A 448 21.35 8.27 24.30
CA GLU A 448 21.06 6.86 23.98
C GLU A 448 19.93 6.71 22.95
N GLN A 449 18.84 7.45 23.12
CA GLN A 449 17.74 7.51 22.15
C GLN A 449 18.20 7.97 20.75
N GLN A 450 19.07 8.99 20.68
CA GLN A 450 19.60 9.48 19.41
C GLN A 450 20.54 8.47 18.74
N ARG A 451 21.32 7.70 19.53
CA ARG A 451 22.18 6.62 19.00
C ARG A 451 21.36 5.47 18.43
N ALA A 452 20.24 5.12 19.06
CA ALA A 452 19.29 4.14 18.54
C ALA A 452 18.66 4.61 17.21
N ASP A 453 18.19 5.86 17.18
CA ASP A 453 17.64 6.48 15.96
C ASP A 453 18.69 6.49 14.81
N ILE A 454 19.96 6.85 15.09
CA ILE A 454 21.06 6.84 14.11
C ILE A 454 21.33 5.43 13.57
N SER A 455 21.29 4.41 14.43
CA SER A 455 21.56 3.02 14.04
C SER A 455 20.48 2.49 13.09
N MET A 456 19.21 2.81 13.36
CA MET A 456 18.08 2.47 12.48
C MET A 456 18.19 3.14 11.11
N GLU A 457 18.60 4.40 11.07
CA GLU A 457 18.77 5.12 9.80
C GLU A 457 19.93 4.59 8.97
N LYS A 458 21.05 4.22 9.61
CA LYS A 458 22.15 3.54 8.92
C LYS A 458 21.67 2.24 8.27
N LEU A 459 20.87 1.42 8.97
CA LEU A 459 20.34 0.17 8.43
C LEU A 459 19.43 0.39 7.21
N ARG A 460 18.57 1.41 7.25
CA ARG A 460 17.70 1.80 6.12
C ARG A 460 18.50 2.25 4.91
N VAL A 461 19.58 2.99 5.13
CA VAL A 461 20.51 3.39 4.05
C VAL A 461 21.17 2.16 3.43
N THR A 462 21.65 1.19 4.23
CA THR A 462 22.29 -0.02 3.70
C THR A 462 21.33 -0.89 2.89
N LYS A 463 20.07 -1.05 3.36
CA LYS A 463 19.05 -1.85 2.69
C LYS A 463 18.35 -1.17 1.50
N HIS A 464 18.76 0.07 1.16
CA HIS A 464 18.10 0.90 0.13
C HIS A 464 16.63 1.24 0.45
N ASP A 465 16.28 1.19 1.74
CA ASP A 465 14.93 1.45 2.27
C ASP A 465 14.76 2.92 2.73
N ASN A 466 15.84 3.73 2.76
CA ASN A 466 15.76 5.16 3.03
C ASN A 466 15.47 5.93 1.72
N GLY A 467 14.23 6.42 1.58
CA GLY A 467 13.75 7.09 0.38
C GLY A 467 14.42 8.45 0.09
N TYR A 468 14.94 9.15 1.11
CA TYR A 468 15.67 10.41 0.92
C TYR A 468 17.08 10.17 0.42
N TYR A 469 17.78 9.20 1.01
CA TYR A 469 19.10 8.76 0.60
C TYR A 469 19.09 8.26 -0.84
N GLU A 470 18.14 7.38 -1.21
CA GLU A 470 18.03 6.90 -2.59
C GLU A 470 17.68 8.03 -3.55
N LYS A 471 16.75 8.94 -3.19
CA LYS A 471 16.44 10.11 -4.03
C LYS A 471 17.66 11.03 -4.20
N PHE A 472 18.40 11.33 -3.14
CA PHE A 472 19.58 12.19 -3.21
C PHE A 472 20.74 11.50 -3.93
N LYS A 473 20.95 10.20 -3.72
CA LYS A 473 21.94 9.39 -4.46
C LYS A 473 21.60 9.35 -5.95
N GLN A 474 20.35 9.12 -6.31
CA GLN A 474 19.89 9.12 -7.71
C GLN A 474 19.94 10.52 -8.32
N GLN A 475 19.60 11.57 -7.58
CA GLN A 475 19.69 12.96 -8.03
C GLN A 475 21.15 13.41 -8.16
N PHE A 476 22.03 13.05 -7.23
CA PHE A 476 23.47 13.33 -7.28
C PHE A 476 24.14 12.57 -8.42
N ILE A 477 23.80 11.29 -8.62
CA ILE A 477 24.22 10.50 -9.78
C ILE A 477 23.72 11.18 -11.06
N ARG A 478 22.44 11.54 -11.13
CA ARG A 478 21.83 12.18 -12.30
C ARG A 478 22.40 13.58 -12.59
N GLU A 479 22.68 14.40 -11.57
CA GLU A 479 23.33 15.71 -11.71
C GLU A 479 24.81 15.58 -12.08
N LYS A 480 25.54 14.57 -11.56
CA LYS A 480 26.86 14.17 -12.09
C LYS A 480 26.71 13.83 -13.57
N PHE A 481 25.81 12.92 -13.93
CA PHE A 481 25.58 12.44 -15.30
C PHE A 481 25.14 13.56 -16.27
N ASP A 482 24.26 14.46 -15.87
CA ASP A 482 23.77 15.58 -16.68
C ASP A 482 24.85 16.67 -16.85
N LYS A 483 25.73 16.87 -15.86
CA LYS A 483 26.93 17.72 -15.98
C LYS A 483 27.95 17.14 -16.96
N TYR A 484 28.05 15.81 -17.06
CA TYR A 484 28.88 15.11 -18.05
C TYR A 484 28.22 15.00 -19.43
N LYS A 485 26.88 15.05 -19.52
CA LYS A 485 26.12 14.99 -20.77
C LYS A 485 26.16 16.32 -21.54
N ASN A 486 26.28 17.44 -20.82
CA ASN A 486 26.40 18.78 -21.40
C ASN A 486 27.83 19.19 -21.78
N GLN A 487 28.82 18.29 -21.59
CA GLN A 487 30.12 18.40 -22.27
C GLN A 487 30.03 17.66 -23.60
N GLU A 488 29.33 18.24 -24.58
CA GLU A 488 29.44 17.76 -25.96
C GLU A 488 30.85 18.08 -26.49
N ILE A 489 31.62 17.01 -26.68
CA ILE A 489 32.39 16.67 -27.88
C ILE A 489 32.90 17.89 -28.68
N ASP A 490 34.16 18.25 -28.48
CA ASP A 490 35.03 18.65 -29.60
C ASP A 490 36.49 18.24 -29.37
N LYS A 491 37.05 17.54 -30.38
CA LYS A 491 38.46 17.25 -30.72
C LYS A 491 39.29 16.22 -29.93
N THR A 492 39.62 15.13 -30.66
CA THR A 492 40.76 14.21 -30.51
C THR A 492 41.17 13.93 -29.06
N GLU A 493 40.46 13.00 -28.43
CA GLU A 493 40.71 12.63 -27.04
C GLU A 493 42.02 11.84 -26.92
N LYS A 494 42.96 12.36 -26.13
CA LYS A 494 44.22 11.69 -25.78
C LYS A 494 43.92 10.43 -24.93
N LEU A 495 44.60 9.33 -25.23
CA LEU A 495 44.45 8.08 -24.50
C LEU A 495 45.55 7.92 -23.44
N TYR A 496 45.22 7.19 -22.38
CA TYR A 496 46.01 7.05 -21.17
C TYR A 496 46.01 5.59 -20.70
N GLU A 497 47.11 5.16 -20.10
CA GLU A 497 47.30 3.82 -19.55
C GLU A 497 47.50 3.91 -18.02
N ILE A 498 47.02 2.90 -17.30
CA ILE A 498 47.17 2.80 -15.85
C ILE A 498 48.25 1.75 -15.57
N ARG A 499 49.28 2.11 -14.79
CA ARG A 499 50.39 1.23 -14.38
C ARG A 499 50.51 1.16 -12.86
N ILE A 500 50.97 0.04 -12.32
CA ILE A 500 51.33 -0.06 -10.89
C ILE A 500 52.63 0.70 -10.60
N LYS A 501 52.62 1.55 -9.56
CA LYS A 501 53.82 2.22 -9.03
C LYS A 501 54.64 1.25 -8.19
N ASN A 502 55.98 1.33 -8.30
CA ASN A 502 56.93 0.62 -7.44
C ASN A 502 56.75 -0.90 -7.37
N ASN A 503 56.38 -1.54 -8.48
CA ASN A 503 56.25 -3.01 -8.53
C ASN A 503 57.62 -3.71 -8.26
N PRO A 504 57.74 -4.55 -7.21
CA PRO A 504 59.00 -5.22 -6.86
C PRO A 504 59.50 -6.21 -7.92
N LEU A 505 58.63 -6.67 -8.82
CA LEU A 505 58.97 -7.63 -9.88
C LEU A 505 59.72 -7.01 -11.08
N LYS A 506 59.99 -5.69 -11.07
CA LYS A 506 60.59 -4.91 -12.18
C LYS A 506 59.86 -5.02 -13.54
N ALA A 507 58.73 -5.70 -13.61
CA ALA A 507 57.85 -5.73 -14.77
C ALA A 507 56.79 -4.61 -14.68
N VAL A 508 56.46 -4.01 -15.82
CA VAL A 508 55.34 -3.05 -15.90
C VAL A 508 54.04 -3.84 -15.99
N ILE A 509 53.16 -3.65 -15.01
CA ILE A 509 51.82 -4.24 -14.99
C ILE A 509 50.82 -3.13 -15.24
N TYR A 510 49.95 -3.37 -16.23
CA TYR A 510 48.89 -2.49 -16.66
C TYR A 510 47.54 -2.93 -16.10
N ILE A 511 46.58 -2.02 -16.12
CA ILE A 511 45.16 -2.33 -15.89
C ILE A 511 44.42 -2.13 -17.21
N ASN A 512 43.76 -3.18 -17.69
CA ASN A 512 42.97 -3.14 -18.92
C ASN A 512 41.58 -2.49 -18.71
N HIS A 513 40.79 -2.36 -19.78
CA HIS A 513 39.46 -1.72 -19.75
C HIS A 513 38.45 -2.43 -18.83
N GLN A 514 38.69 -3.69 -18.48
CA GLN A 514 37.88 -4.49 -17.56
C GLN A 514 38.35 -4.39 -16.09
N GLY A 515 39.49 -3.73 -15.86
CA GLY A 515 40.08 -3.56 -14.54
C GLY A 515 40.85 -4.78 -14.06
N GLU A 516 41.36 -5.59 -14.99
CA GLU A 516 42.17 -6.76 -14.72
C GLU A 516 43.66 -6.46 -14.96
N TRP A 517 44.52 -7.20 -14.25
CA TRP A 517 45.96 -7.08 -14.36
C TRP A 517 46.44 -7.66 -15.69
N ASP A 518 47.18 -6.87 -16.46
CA ASP A 518 47.76 -7.30 -17.72
C ASP A 518 49.25 -6.94 -17.79
N THR A 519 50.03 -7.74 -18.51
CA THR A 519 51.45 -7.49 -18.79
C THR A 519 51.66 -6.93 -20.20
N ASN A 520 50.64 -7.01 -21.06
CA ASN A 520 50.64 -6.40 -22.38
C ASN A 520 50.25 -4.93 -22.30
N ILE A 521 50.82 -4.11 -23.20
CA ILE A 521 50.53 -2.68 -23.29
C ILE A 521 49.10 -2.53 -23.85
N PRO A 522 48.16 -1.90 -23.12
CA PRO A 522 46.79 -1.73 -23.60
C PRO A 522 46.69 -0.64 -24.68
N GLU A 523 45.63 -0.66 -25.49
CA GLU A 523 45.37 0.35 -26.53
C GLU A 523 45.18 1.78 -25.96
N GLY A 524 44.99 1.88 -24.65
CA GLY A 524 44.80 3.14 -23.93
C GLY A 524 43.33 3.47 -23.73
N MET A 525 43.04 4.12 -22.61
CA MET A 525 41.72 4.54 -22.18
C MET A 525 41.64 6.07 -22.20
N SER A 526 40.51 6.63 -22.59
CA SER A 526 40.31 8.06 -22.34
C SER A 526 40.30 8.34 -20.83
N LYS A 527 40.56 9.59 -20.43
CA LYS A 527 40.48 9.94 -18.99
C LYS A 527 39.12 9.59 -18.40
N LEU A 528 38.06 9.71 -19.20
CA LEU A 528 36.70 9.36 -18.80
C LEU A 528 36.53 7.86 -18.57
N GLU A 529 37.15 7.02 -19.39
CA GLU A 529 37.13 5.56 -19.22
C GLU A 529 37.91 5.12 -17.97
N ILE A 530 39.09 5.70 -17.72
CA ILE A 530 39.87 5.45 -16.50
C ILE A 530 39.07 5.83 -15.26
N GLN A 531 38.38 6.97 -15.29
CA GLN A 531 37.59 7.43 -14.16
C GLN A 531 36.34 6.56 -13.92
N ARG A 532 35.68 6.09 -14.99
CA ARG A 532 34.59 5.11 -14.89
C ARG A 532 35.07 3.78 -14.29
N LEU A 533 36.25 3.31 -14.70
CA LEU A 533 36.84 2.09 -14.18
C LEU A 533 37.22 2.25 -12.70
N GLY A 534 37.73 3.42 -12.32
CA GLY A 534 38.00 3.79 -10.93
C GLY A 534 36.76 3.77 -10.05
N ASP A 535 35.68 4.39 -10.50
CA ASP A 535 34.39 4.38 -9.79
C ASP A 535 33.85 2.94 -9.61
N LEU A 536 34.02 2.07 -10.61
CA LEU A 536 33.56 0.68 -10.58
C LEU A 536 34.40 -0.21 -9.64
N LYS A 537 35.68 0.09 -9.48
CA LYS A 537 36.62 -0.64 -8.61
C LYS A 537 36.81 0.02 -7.24
N GLY A 538 36.23 1.21 -7.01
CA GLY A 538 36.39 1.98 -5.78
C GLY A 538 37.79 2.59 -5.60
N VAL A 539 38.49 2.94 -6.68
CA VAL A 539 39.86 3.45 -6.67
C VAL A 539 39.97 4.70 -7.54
N ASP A 540 40.50 5.81 -7.01
CA ASP A 540 40.87 6.96 -7.84
C ASP A 540 42.25 6.72 -8.47
N PHE A 541 42.28 6.28 -9.73
CA PHE A 541 43.53 5.98 -10.42
C PHE A 541 44.41 7.22 -10.68
N PHE A 542 43.84 8.43 -10.74
CA PHE A 542 44.61 9.66 -10.98
C PHE A 542 45.34 10.15 -9.73
N ASP A 543 44.76 9.92 -8.55
CA ASP A 543 45.31 10.36 -7.25
C ASP A 543 45.75 9.18 -6.35
N SER A 544 45.96 8.01 -6.94
CA SER A 544 46.39 6.83 -6.19
C SER A 544 47.89 6.85 -5.89
N GLU A 545 48.26 6.52 -4.66
CA GLU A 545 49.65 6.20 -4.30
C GLU A 545 50.16 4.91 -4.96
N LEU A 546 49.26 4.00 -5.34
CA LEU A 546 49.57 2.67 -5.89
C LEU A 546 49.61 2.66 -7.42
N PHE A 547 48.91 3.57 -8.09
CA PHE A 547 48.79 3.58 -9.55
C PHE A 547 49.33 4.87 -10.17
N SER A 548 49.83 4.78 -11.39
CA SER A 548 50.23 5.92 -12.22
C SER A 548 49.48 5.89 -13.54
N VAL A 549 48.87 7.01 -13.89
CA VAL A 549 48.20 7.21 -15.17
C VAL A 549 49.13 8.00 -16.09
N ARG A 550 49.44 7.46 -17.27
CA ARG A 550 50.35 8.09 -18.25
C ARG A 550 49.69 8.18 -19.61
N GLU A 551 49.96 9.25 -20.34
CA GLU A 551 49.49 9.39 -21.72
C GLU A 551 50.17 8.32 -22.60
N VAL A 552 49.37 7.59 -23.37
CA VAL A 552 49.87 6.67 -24.39
C VAL A 552 50.47 7.54 -25.50
N LYS A 553 51.74 7.32 -25.82
CA LYS A 553 52.48 8.11 -26.82
C LYS A 553 52.18 7.70 -28.25
#